data_AF-A0A8B3EJT7-F1
#
_entry.id   AF-A0A8B3EJT7-F1
#
_cell.length_a   1.000
_cell.length_b   1.000
_cell.length_c   1.000
_cell.angle_alpha   90.00
_cell.angle_beta   90.00
_cell.angle_gamma   90.00
#
_symmetry.space_group_name_H-M   'P 1'
#
loop_
_entity.id
_entity.type
_entity.pdbx_description
1 polymer ?
#
loop_
_entity_poly.entity_id
_entity_poly.type
_entity_poly.pdbx_seq_one_letter_code
_entity_poly.pdbx_strand_id
1 'polypeptide(L)'
;MENCIMKRLTSQGWETLRTLTAITAAIGAMICLLILAGCTNELTGQDENRGNGQALTLGTVSIEGGNTRAANAVPGVASGHSFRDDEKLHVALTAGSAQSAGTYLYDGNNSSWSSTKTERAYWQGSGNHTLTAWWGPAYSSSSPAVYDMPSDYETNTAAGSTLNAWDGKQYTAAADKWHITDLLHYSGTHSATSSSINLLLKHSMAQLCVNLLPGDGITAEQLQKATVHLKQAKAYFTMNTDGEPVIHNHDGEASTPTDVRLLKNGNTSSAYYALMLPGQTFAADRLMISIHIGNDIYKYLPTNDITTQANTCHELKLKVNKAGVSALSVTSTGWQSPTLVEATEAESFVTVENETAGSLLADGSALKTALASAGQDSPIKVMITGEISDQDLANLKEQMIGGSNGNKYFKVSHLYITASGATTIPEGFCKTGDNTNTALQEVILPEGITSIGERAFQSCTTLKSIQLPKKVTKIGKYAFINCRQLTNIQLPDGVTEIGEYAFVDCSSLTEISIPTGVTKIGERTFQSCANLTSIQLPETVTEIGQSAFNYCGSLKEINIPKAATSIGSYAFKSSIYNHRTTKTNQKYPSVNL
;
A
#
# COMPACT_ATOMS: atom_id res chain seq x y z
N MET A 1 87.64 -59.97 22.15
CA MET A 1 86.39 -59.76 22.90
C MET A 1 85.95 -58.35 22.56
N GLU A 2 84.88 -58.06 21.84
CA GLU A 2 83.57 -58.73 21.76
C GLU A 2 82.97 -58.65 20.34
N ASN A 3 81.95 -59.48 20.15
CA ASN A 3 81.30 -59.88 18.90
C ASN A 3 80.48 -58.77 18.23
N CYS A 4 80.68 -58.57 16.92
CA CYS A 4 79.71 -57.88 16.06
C CYS A 4 78.80 -58.90 15.38
N ILE A 5 77.67 -59.23 16.01
CA ILE A 5 76.61 -60.06 15.42
C ILE A 5 75.61 -59.13 14.74
N MET A 6 75.83 -58.81 13.46
CA MET A 6 74.79 -58.24 12.60
C MET A 6 73.85 -59.37 12.15
N LYS A 7 72.77 -59.61 12.91
CA LYS A 7 71.67 -60.46 12.46
C LYS A 7 70.99 -59.77 11.27
N ARG A 8 71.26 -60.26 10.05
CA ARG A 8 70.47 -59.91 8.86
C ARG A 8 69.03 -60.41 9.07
N LEU A 9 68.06 -59.50 8.98
CA LEU A 9 66.63 -59.84 8.91
C LEU A 9 66.40 -60.73 7.68
N THR A 10 65.74 -61.87 7.87
CA THR A 10 65.32 -62.77 6.78
C THR A 10 64.33 -62.02 5.87
N SER A 11 64.14 -62.48 4.62
CA SER A 11 63.19 -61.85 3.67
C SER A 11 61.79 -61.68 4.28
N GLN A 12 61.39 -62.64 5.12
CA GLN A 12 60.15 -62.60 5.87
C GLN A 12 60.11 -61.44 6.88
N GLY A 13 61.21 -61.12 7.56
CA GLY A 13 61.29 -59.97 8.48
C GLY A 13 61.20 -58.61 7.79
N TRP A 14 61.67 -58.51 6.54
CA TRP A 14 61.49 -57.30 5.73
C TRP A 14 60.05 -57.11 5.26
N GLU A 15 59.35 -58.20 4.94
CA GLU A 15 57.91 -58.16 4.62
C GLU A 15 57.07 -57.80 5.85
N THR A 16 57.39 -58.32 7.04
CA THR A 16 56.69 -57.93 8.28
C THR A 16 56.92 -56.46 8.60
N LEU A 17 58.14 -55.94 8.42
CA LEU A 17 58.46 -54.53 8.68
C LEU A 17 57.74 -53.58 7.70
N ARG A 18 57.67 -53.95 6.40
CA ARG A 18 56.91 -53.24 5.37
C ARG A 18 55.41 -53.24 5.65
N THR A 19 54.88 -54.38 6.09
CA THR A 19 53.47 -54.51 6.46
C THR A 19 53.16 -53.67 7.70
N LEU A 20 54.05 -53.65 8.69
CA LEU A 20 53.88 -52.84 9.90
C LEU A 20 53.96 -51.32 9.63
N THR A 21 54.86 -50.90 8.73
CA THR A 21 54.95 -49.49 8.29
C THR A 21 53.76 -49.07 7.43
N ALA A 22 53.25 -49.95 6.57
CA ALA A 22 52.02 -49.71 5.81
C ALA A 22 50.79 -49.62 6.73
N ILE A 23 50.68 -50.47 7.76
CA ILE A 23 49.59 -50.43 8.73
C ILE A 23 49.66 -49.17 9.59
N THR A 24 50.85 -48.76 10.05
CA THR A 24 50.99 -47.51 10.83
C THR A 24 50.73 -46.26 10.00
N ALA A 25 51.13 -46.24 8.72
CA ALA A 25 50.75 -45.17 7.79
C ALA A 25 49.24 -45.16 7.50
N ALA A 26 48.61 -46.33 7.36
CA ALA A 26 47.17 -46.45 7.16
C ALA A 26 46.37 -46.01 8.40
N ILE A 27 46.81 -46.37 9.61
CA ILE A 27 46.19 -45.94 10.87
C ILE A 27 46.39 -44.43 11.07
N GLY A 28 47.56 -43.88 10.75
CA GLY A 28 47.81 -42.44 10.76
C GLY A 28 46.90 -41.68 9.78
N ALA A 29 46.73 -42.20 8.57
CA ALA A 29 45.80 -41.66 7.59
C ALA A 29 44.33 -41.80 8.05
N MET A 30 43.96 -42.89 8.71
CA MET A 30 42.62 -43.13 9.24
C MET A 30 42.30 -42.21 10.43
N ILE A 31 43.27 -41.94 11.30
CA ILE A 31 43.13 -40.98 12.40
C ILE A 31 43.07 -39.55 11.86
N CYS A 32 43.86 -39.19 10.84
CA CYS A 32 43.70 -37.92 10.13
C CYS A 32 42.32 -37.80 9.46
N LEU A 33 41.82 -38.87 8.84
CA LEU A 33 40.47 -38.92 8.24
C LEU A 33 39.37 -38.87 9.30
N LEU A 34 39.56 -39.44 10.49
CA LEU A 34 38.61 -39.38 11.61
C LEU A 34 38.63 -38.03 12.33
N ILE A 35 39.78 -37.35 12.40
CA ILE A 35 39.89 -35.97 12.89
C ILE A 35 39.30 -35.00 11.86
N LEU A 36 39.55 -35.21 10.55
CA LEU A 36 38.88 -34.46 9.48
C LEU A 36 37.38 -34.71 9.47
N ALA A 37 36.92 -35.97 9.63
CA ALA A 37 35.50 -36.32 9.70
C ALA A 37 34.82 -35.81 11.00
N GLY A 38 35.56 -35.79 12.12
CA GLY A 38 35.12 -35.21 13.39
C GLY A 38 35.05 -33.68 13.35
N CYS A 39 35.92 -33.03 12.57
CA CYS A 39 35.87 -31.59 12.30
C CYS A 39 34.81 -31.22 11.24
N THR A 40 34.37 -32.14 10.38
CA THR A 40 33.28 -31.86 9.41
C THR A 40 31.88 -32.13 9.98
N ASN A 41 31.73 -33.02 10.96
CA ASN A 41 30.40 -33.40 11.45
C ASN A 41 29.70 -32.36 12.36
N GLU A 42 30.37 -31.28 12.76
CA GLU A 42 29.72 -30.11 13.39
C GLU A 42 29.47 -28.93 12.42
N LEU A 43 29.94 -29.01 11.17
CA LEU A 43 29.87 -27.89 10.20
C LEU A 43 28.96 -28.14 9.00
N THR A 44 28.57 -29.39 8.71
CA THR A 44 27.84 -29.72 7.47
C THR A 44 26.34 -29.41 7.47
N GLY A 45 25.76 -28.92 8.57
CA GLY A 45 24.37 -28.44 8.60
C GLY A 45 24.21 -26.91 8.63
N GLN A 46 25.26 -26.18 9.02
CA GLN A 46 25.21 -24.71 9.19
C GLN A 46 25.93 -23.92 8.09
N ASP A 47 26.93 -24.50 7.43
CA ASP A 47 27.70 -23.74 6.42
C ASP A 47 27.01 -23.64 5.06
N GLU A 48 26.11 -24.58 4.71
CA GLU A 48 25.37 -24.53 3.43
C GLU A 48 24.44 -23.31 3.32
N ASN A 49 23.89 -22.84 4.45
CA ASN A 49 23.00 -21.67 4.49
C ASN A 49 23.72 -20.33 4.66
N ARG A 50 25.03 -20.33 4.91
CA ARG A 50 25.81 -19.09 5.12
C ARG A 50 26.24 -18.43 3.81
N GLY A 51 26.06 -19.10 2.68
CA GLY A 51 26.33 -18.54 1.35
C GLY A 51 27.73 -17.94 1.25
N ASN A 52 27.82 -16.64 0.96
CA ASN A 52 29.09 -15.92 0.88
C ASN A 52 29.66 -15.49 2.25
N GLY A 53 29.03 -15.88 3.35
CA GLY A 53 29.40 -15.55 4.74
C GLY A 53 28.87 -14.20 5.24
N GLN A 54 28.21 -13.41 4.40
CA GLN A 54 27.69 -12.10 4.74
C GLN A 54 26.22 -12.20 5.18
N ALA A 55 25.95 -11.85 6.44
CA ALA A 55 24.60 -11.85 6.99
C ALA A 55 23.78 -10.66 6.51
N LEU A 56 22.49 -10.88 6.25
CA LEU A 56 21.53 -9.81 6.06
C LEU A 56 21.35 -9.02 7.36
N THR A 57 21.48 -7.71 7.26
CA THR A 57 21.20 -6.77 8.36
C THR A 57 20.00 -5.93 7.98
N LEU A 58 18.99 -5.88 8.86
CA LEU A 58 17.82 -5.04 8.66
C LEU A 58 18.06 -3.64 9.23
N GLY A 59 17.60 -2.64 8.51
CA GLY A 59 17.55 -1.25 8.96
C GLY A 59 16.17 -0.95 9.54
N THR A 60 15.59 0.17 9.15
CA THR A 60 14.21 0.49 9.51
C THR A 60 13.25 -0.45 8.78
N VAL A 61 12.34 -1.06 9.54
CA VAL A 61 11.24 -1.87 9.00
C VAL A 61 9.95 -1.13 9.35
N SER A 62 9.21 -0.73 8.33
CA SER A 62 8.02 0.12 8.45
C SER A 62 6.84 -0.47 7.68
N ILE A 63 5.64 -0.02 8.02
CA ILE A 63 4.39 -0.46 7.40
C ILE A 63 3.93 0.64 6.43
N GLU A 64 3.51 0.28 5.23
CA GLU A 64 2.93 1.22 4.26
C GLU A 64 1.68 1.89 4.84
N GLY A 65 1.60 3.22 4.79
CA GLY A 65 0.57 3.99 5.51
C GLY A 65 0.80 4.13 7.02
N GLY A 66 1.79 3.44 7.60
CA GLY A 66 2.17 3.56 9.00
C GLY A 66 1.22 2.90 10.00
N ASN A 67 0.21 2.16 9.54
CA ASN A 67 -0.71 1.44 10.41
C ASN A 67 -1.32 0.19 9.74
N THR A 68 -1.94 -0.66 10.55
CA THR A 68 -2.61 -1.89 10.11
C THR A 68 -4.08 -1.70 9.74
N ARG A 69 -4.63 -0.48 9.74
CA ARG A 69 -6.06 -0.25 9.45
C ARG A 69 -6.30 1.05 8.68
N ALA A 70 -7.19 1.01 7.69
CA ALA A 70 -7.48 2.13 6.80
C ALA A 70 -8.03 3.42 7.44
N ALA A 71 -8.48 3.41 8.71
CA ALA A 71 -9.04 4.58 9.40
C ALA A 71 -8.65 4.61 10.89
N ASN A 72 -8.63 5.83 11.47
CA ASN A 72 -8.30 6.08 12.89
C ASN A 72 -9.09 5.16 13.85
N ALA A 73 -8.44 4.75 14.94
CA ALA A 73 -8.86 3.66 15.80
C ALA A 73 -10.19 3.88 16.56
N VAL A 74 -10.86 2.75 16.81
CA VAL A 74 -11.99 2.59 17.74
C VAL A 74 -11.54 2.89 19.18
N PRO A 75 -12.36 3.56 20.02
CA PRO A 75 -12.05 3.75 21.44
C PRO A 75 -11.78 2.43 22.17
N GLY A 76 -10.68 2.37 22.94
CA GLY A 76 -10.29 1.18 23.72
C GLY A 76 -9.22 0.30 23.07
N VAL A 77 -8.74 0.67 21.89
CA VAL A 77 -7.52 0.11 21.28
C VAL A 77 -6.39 1.08 21.58
N ALA A 78 -5.35 0.64 22.28
CA ALA A 78 -4.15 1.45 22.45
C ALA A 78 -3.63 1.87 21.06
N SER A 79 -2.98 3.02 20.95
CA SER A 79 -2.43 3.62 19.72
C SER A 79 -1.37 2.77 18.99
N GLY A 80 -1.22 1.49 19.33
CA GLY A 80 -0.22 0.56 18.83
C GLY A 80 -0.66 -0.12 17.53
N HIS A 81 -0.39 0.54 16.41
CA HIS A 81 -0.27 -0.13 15.11
C HIS A 81 1.19 -0.42 14.76
N SER A 82 2.04 -0.59 15.79
CA SER A 82 3.43 -1.00 15.65
C SER A 82 3.55 -2.49 15.94
N PHE A 83 4.66 -3.08 15.48
CA PHE A 83 5.08 -4.40 15.93
C PHE A 83 5.14 -4.48 17.46
N ARG A 84 4.87 -5.67 17.99
CA ARG A 84 4.91 -5.97 19.42
C ARG A 84 6.16 -6.78 19.76
N ASP A 85 6.61 -6.69 21.01
CA ASP A 85 7.77 -7.45 21.47
C ASP A 85 7.62 -8.95 21.14
N ASP A 86 8.74 -9.55 20.74
CA ASP A 86 8.86 -10.97 20.38
C ASP A 86 8.10 -11.41 19.12
N GLU A 87 7.48 -10.48 18.38
CA GLU A 87 6.94 -10.79 17.06
C GLU A 87 8.03 -11.14 16.06
N LYS A 88 7.68 -11.99 15.10
CA LYS A 88 8.61 -12.58 14.14
C LYS A 88 8.40 -11.97 12.76
N LEU A 89 9.51 -11.56 12.16
CA LEU A 89 9.62 -11.25 10.74
C LEU A 89 10.40 -12.39 10.09
N HIS A 90 9.73 -13.09 9.18
CA HIS A 90 10.34 -14.13 8.39
C HIS A 90 10.98 -13.50 7.15
N VAL A 91 12.14 -14.00 6.77
CA VAL A 91 12.92 -13.47 5.65
C VAL A 91 13.38 -14.62 4.77
N ALA A 92 13.28 -14.44 3.45
CA ALA A 92 13.89 -15.33 2.47
C ALA A 92 14.73 -14.52 1.46
N LEU A 93 15.90 -15.07 1.13
CA LEU A 93 16.82 -14.58 0.10
C LEU A 93 16.95 -15.65 -0.96
N THR A 94 16.60 -15.33 -2.20
CA THR A 94 16.70 -16.25 -3.34
C THR A 94 17.60 -15.65 -4.42
N ALA A 95 18.61 -16.40 -4.87
CA ALA A 95 19.44 -16.08 -6.02
C ALA A 95 19.56 -17.31 -6.94
N GLY A 96 18.76 -17.35 -8.00
CA GLY A 96 18.62 -18.54 -8.84
C GLY A 96 18.07 -19.70 -8.01
N SER A 97 18.79 -20.83 -7.97
CA SER A 97 18.45 -22.00 -7.14
C SER A 97 18.98 -21.92 -5.70
N ALA A 98 19.83 -20.93 -5.37
CA ALA A 98 20.37 -20.78 -4.03
C ALA A 98 19.41 -19.99 -3.14
N GLN A 99 19.14 -20.49 -1.95
CA GLN A 99 18.18 -19.91 -1.01
C GLN A 99 18.77 -19.84 0.40
N SER A 100 18.38 -18.82 1.16
CA SER A 100 18.66 -18.68 2.58
C SER A 100 17.46 -18.05 3.24
N ALA A 101 17.13 -18.50 4.45
CA ALA A 101 16.00 -17.99 5.20
C ALA A 101 16.44 -17.59 6.61
N GLY A 102 15.67 -16.69 7.21
CA GLY A 102 15.90 -16.29 8.59
C GLY A 102 14.66 -15.79 9.28
N THR A 103 14.74 -15.70 10.61
CA THR A 103 13.72 -15.11 11.46
C THR A 103 14.35 -14.00 12.29
N TYR A 104 13.70 -12.84 12.28
CA TYR A 104 14.10 -11.66 13.05
C TYR A 104 13.02 -11.37 14.08
N LEU A 105 13.41 -11.04 15.30
CA LEU A 105 12.52 -10.69 16.40
C LEU A 105 12.47 -9.17 16.58
N TYR A 106 11.28 -8.66 16.87
CA TYR A 106 11.10 -7.26 17.18
C TYR A 106 11.41 -6.95 18.65
N ASP A 107 12.20 -5.91 18.86
CA ASP A 107 12.45 -5.29 20.16
C ASP A 107 11.85 -3.89 20.16
N GLY A 108 10.75 -3.73 20.89
CA GLY A 108 9.98 -2.50 21.00
C GLY A 108 10.71 -1.40 21.76
N ASN A 109 11.65 -1.71 22.66
CA ASN A 109 12.44 -0.69 23.35
C ASN A 109 13.34 0.07 22.39
N ASN A 110 13.88 -0.65 21.41
CA ASN A 110 14.80 -0.11 20.40
C ASN A 110 14.13 0.14 19.04
N SER A 111 12.85 -0.23 18.90
CA SER A 111 12.09 -0.18 17.64
C SER A 111 12.86 -0.83 16.48
N SER A 112 13.42 -2.01 16.74
CA SER A 112 14.39 -2.65 15.83
C SER A 112 14.14 -4.13 15.67
N TRP A 113 14.59 -4.66 14.54
CA TRP A 113 14.52 -6.09 14.22
C TRP A 113 15.91 -6.70 14.31
N SER A 114 16.04 -7.77 15.08
CA SER A 114 17.33 -8.45 15.28
C SER A 114 17.20 -9.96 15.17
N SER A 115 18.31 -10.63 14.87
CA SER A 115 18.34 -12.09 14.76
C SER A 115 19.64 -12.66 15.31
N THR A 116 19.57 -13.88 15.83
CA THR A 116 20.75 -14.61 16.32
C THR A 116 21.64 -15.05 15.15
N LYS A 117 22.89 -15.46 15.42
CA LYS A 117 23.79 -15.94 14.33
C LYS A 117 23.26 -17.19 13.63
N THR A 118 22.47 -17.99 14.35
CA THR A 118 21.92 -19.27 13.88
C THR A 118 20.60 -19.12 13.14
N GLU A 119 19.90 -17.99 13.28
CA GLU A 119 18.56 -17.79 12.72
C GLU A 119 18.49 -16.69 11.65
N ARG A 120 19.58 -15.98 11.38
CA ARG A 120 19.61 -14.89 10.38
C ARG A 120 19.83 -15.43 8.97
N ALA A 121 19.28 -14.72 7.99
CA ALA A 121 19.51 -15.01 6.57
C ALA A 121 20.90 -14.53 6.13
N TYR A 122 21.50 -15.22 5.16
CA TYR A 122 22.79 -14.86 4.58
C TYR A 122 22.69 -14.72 3.05
N TRP A 123 23.46 -13.78 2.50
CA TRP A 123 23.53 -13.58 1.06
C TRP A 123 24.11 -14.80 0.33
N GLN A 124 23.49 -15.16 -0.79
CA GLN A 124 23.80 -16.39 -1.54
C GLN A 124 24.51 -16.14 -2.87
N GLY A 125 25.72 -16.70 -3.06
CA GLY A 125 26.45 -16.57 -4.32
C GLY A 125 26.80 -15.12 -4.70
N SER A 126 27.13 -14.92 -5.97
CA SER A 126 27.45 -13.60 -6.56
C SER A 126 26.36 -13.17 -7.53
N GLY A 127 25.60 -12.12 -7.22
CA GLY A 127 24.53 -11.62 -8.09
C GLY A 127 23.46 -10.87 -7.31
N ASN A 128 22.33 -10.62 -7.98
CA ASN A 128 21.14 -10.06 -7.37
C ASN A 128 20.29 -11.15 -6.71
N HIS A 129 19.69 -10.80 -5.58
CA HIS A 129 18.80 -11.61 -4.78
C HIS A 129 17.41 -11.01 -4.81
N THR A 130 16.40 -11.85 -4.87
CA THR A 130 15.07 -11.48 -4.39
C THR A 130 15.08 -11.63 -2.88
N LEU A 131 14.90 -10.51 -2.18
CA LEU A 131 14.65 -10.45 -0.74
C LEU A 131 13.15 -10.36 -0.53
N THR A 132 12.57 -11.37 0.11
CA THR A 132 11.22 -11.28 0.66
C THR A 132 11.27 -11.26 2.18
N ALA A 133 10.36 -10.50 2.78
CA ALA A 133 10.18 -10.48 4.21
C ALA A 133 8.69 -10.38 4.52
N TRP A 134 8.20 -11.14 5.49
CA TRP A 134 6.79 -11.08 5.87
C TRP A 134 6.61 -11.19 7.38
N TRP A 135 5.63 -10.44 7.86
CA TRP A 135 5.12 -10.53 9.21
C TRP A 135 3.80 -11.30 9.17
N GLY A 136 3.82 -12.47 9.80
CA GLY A 136 2.76 -13.47 9.66
C GLY A 136 3.25 -14.87 10.02
N PRO A 137 2.50 -15.92 9.62
CA PRO A 137 2.88 -17.28 9.91
C PRO A 137 4.19 -17.70 9.24
N ALA A 138 4.91 -18.62 9.89
CA ALA A 138 6.04 -19.30 9.28
C ALA A 138 5.57 -20.22 8.14
N TYR A 139 6.33 -20.25 7.05
CA TYR A 139 6.11 -21.21 5.97
C TYR A 139 6.71 -22.58 6.32
N SER A 140 6.01 -23.67 5.97
CA SER A 140 6.52 -25.05 6.06
C SER A 140 6.13 -25.85 4.82
N SER A 141 7.11 -26.37 4.08
CA SER A 141 6.89 -27.19 2.88
C SER A 141 6.47 -28.63 3.17
N SER A 142 6.78 -29.15 4.36
CA SER A 142 6.47 -30.54 4.74
C SER A 142 5.05 -30.73 5.26
N SER A 143 4.46 -29.67 5.83
CA SER A 143 3.09 -29.65 6.34
C SER A 143 2.59 -28.21 6.41
N PRO A 144 2.02 -27.66 5.32
CA PRO A 144 1.45 -26.30 5.32
C PRO A 144 0.32 -26.21 6.34
N ALA A 145 0.51 -25.37 7.36
CA ALA A 145 -0.54 -25.09 8.33
C ALA A 145 -1.62 -24.18 7.70
N VAL A 146 -2.86 -24.39 8.11
CA VAL A 146 -4.03 -23.62 7.69
C VAL A 146 -4.37 -22.62 8.80
N TYR A 147 -4.57 -21.37 8.45
CA TYR A 147 -4.88 -20.29 9.39
C TYR A 147 -6.22 -19.67 9.08
N ASP A 148 -6.96 -19.28 10.13
CA ASP A 148 -8.33 -18.79 10.02
C ASP A 148 -8.39 -17.27 9.84
N MET A 149 -9.36 -16.82 9.06
CA MET A 149 -9.88 -15.45 9.09
C MET A 149 -10.98 -15.34 10.15
N PRO A 150 -11.12 -14.20 10.86
CA PRO A 150 -12.17 -14.03 11.85
C PRO A 150 -13.56 -14.07 11.22
N SER A 151 -14.46 -14.88 11.79
CA SER A 151 -15.89 -14.88 11.45
C SER A 151 -16.67 -13.77 12.17
N ASP A 152 -16.10 -13.20 13.23
CA ASP A 152 -16.71 -12.12 14.01
C ASP A 152 -15.63 -11.23 14.65
N TYR A 153 -15.60 -9.97 14.19
CA TYR A 153 -14.71 -8.95 14.72
C TYR A 153 -15.25 -8.22 15.95
N GLU A 154 -16.53 -8.31 16.30
CA GLU A 154 -17.17 -7.52 17.37
C GLU A 154 -17.50 -8.32 18.63
N THR A 155 -18.24 -9.42 18.52
CA THR A 155 -19.09 -9.87 19.64
C THR A 155 -18.56 -11.00 20.50
N ASN A 156 -17.35 -11.48 20.26
CA ASN A 156 -16.73 -12.55 21.06
C ASN A 156 -17.53 -13.86 21.20
N THR A 157 -18.62 -14.02 20.44
CA THR A 157 -19.66 -15.01 20.73
C THR A 157 -20.04 -15.86 19.53
N ALA A 158 -19.32 -15.78 18.41
CA ALA A 158 -19.44 -16.79 17.37
C ALA A 158 -19.11 -18.17 17.98
N ALA A 159 -20.16 -18.99 18.07
CA ALA A 159 -20.23 -20.19 18.87
C ALA A 159 -19.16 -21.23 18.48
N GLY A 160 -18.20 -21.48 19.37
CA GLY A 160 -17.47 -22.74 19.43
C GLY A 160 -16.24 -22.93 18.55
N SER A 161 -15.90 -22.01 17.64
CA SER A 161 -14.63 -22.08 16.87
C SER A 161 -13.64 -21.01 17.33
N THR A 162 -12.61 -21.49 17.99
CA THR A 162 -11.44 -20.73 18.39
C THR A 162 -10.63 -20.32 17.14
N LEU A 163 -10.28 -19.03 16.97
CA LEU A 163 -9.45 -18.57 15.84
C LEU A 163 -8.13 -19.35 15.84
N ASN A 164 -7.85 -20.10 14.76
CA ASN A 164 -6.56 -20.76 14.60
C ASN A 164 -5.48 -19.76 14.18
N ALA A 165 -5.00 -18.98 15.16
CA ALA A 165 -3.95 -18.00 14.96
C ALA A 165 -2.56 -18.65 14.87
N TRP A 166 -1.69 -18.04 14.08
CA TRP A 166 -0.38 -18.61 13.77
C TRP A 166 0.63 -18.57 14.93
N ASP A 167 0.39 -17.76 15.95
CA ASP A 167 1.22 -17.71 17.15
C ASP A 167 0.68 -18.62 18.29
N GLY A 168 -0.39 -19.37 18.00
CA GLY A 168 -1.03 -20.30 18.94
C GLY A 168 -1.79 -19.62 20.09
N LYS A 169 -1.89 -18.29 20.10
CA LYS A 169 -2.60 -17.55 21.15
C LYS A 169 -4.08 -17.44 20.86
N GLN A 170 -4.80 -17.03 21.89
CA GLN A 170 -6.24 -16.85 21.90
C GLN A 170 -6.62 -15.38 21.89
N TYR A 171 -7.46 -14.99 20.93
CA TYR A 171 -7.77 -13.59 20.68
C TYR A 171 -9.27 -13.31 20.82
N THR A 172 -9.58 -12.48 21.82
CA THR A 172 -10.95 -12.04 22.12
C THR A 172 -11.14 -10.55 21.84
N ALA A 173 -10.09 -9.72 21.91
CA ALA A 173 -10.25 -8.32 21.55
C ALA A 173 -10.34 -8.15 20.02
N ALA A 174 -11.26 -7.31 19.56
CA ALA A 174 -11.40 -6.91 18.16
C ALA A 174 -10.06 -6.46 17.54
N ALA A 175 -9.32 -5.66 18.30
CA ALA A 175 -8.01 -5.15 17.91
C ALA A 175 -6.97 -6.26 17.69
N ASP A 176 -6.95 -7.26 18.56
CA ASP A 176 -5.97 -8.33 18.45
C ASP A 176 -6.30 -9.31 17.33
N LYS A 177 -7.59 -9.59 17.12
CA LYS A 177 -8.06 -10.36 15.96
C LYS A 177 -7.66 -9.68 14.65
N TRP A 178 -7.81 -8.36 14.58
CA TRP A 178 -7.37 -7.59 13.42
C TRP A 178 -5.86 -7.64 13.27
N HIS A 179 -5.12 -7.33 14.33
CA HIS A 179 -3.66 -7.33 14.36
C HIS A 179 -3.09 -8.64 13.83
N ILE A 180 -3.53 -9.78 14.37
CA ILE A 180 -2.97 -11.09 14.01
C ILE A 180 -3.34 -11.57 12.59
N THR A 181 -4.33 -10.95 11.94
CA THR A 181 -4.82 -11.34 10.61
C THR A 181 -4.43 -10.38 9.48
N ASP A 182 -3.89 -9.21 9.80
CA ASP A 182 -3.36 -8.27 8.81
C ASP A 182 -1.91 -8.61 8.43
N LEU A 183 -1.73 -9.60 7.55
CA LEU A 183 -0.38 -10.01 7.16
C LEU A 183 0.33 -8.95 6.34
N LEU A 184 1.63 -8.79 6.58
CA LEU A 184 2.45 -7.80 5.89
C LEU A 184 3.55 -8.48 5.10
N HIS A 185 3.86 -7.96 3.92
CA HIS A 185 4.86 -8.52 3.02
C HIS A 185 5.69 -7.43 2.34
N TYR A 186 6.97 -7.73 2.13
CA TYR A 186 7.92 -6.97 1.35
C TYR A 186 8.57 -7.89 0.33
N SER A 187 8.72 -7.41 -0.90
CA SER A 187 9.56 -8.06 -1.91
C SER A 187 10.39 -7.02 -2.65
N GLY A 188 11.67 -7.30 -2.85
CA GLY A 188 12.58 -6.41 -3.56
C GLY A 188 13.81 -7.13 -4.09
N THR A 189 14.47 -6.53 -5.09
CA THR A 189 15.71 -7.05 -5.65
C THR A 189 16.91 -6.29 -5.07
N HIS A 190 17.87 -7.01 -4.51
CA HIS A 190 19.05 -6.43 -3.85
C HIS A 190 20.32 -7.18 -4.24
N SER A 191 21.46 -6.50 -4.21
CA SER A 191 22.77 -7.17 -4.28
C SER A 191 23.31 -7.38 -2.86
N ALA A 192 24.15 -8.41 -2.68
CA ALA A 192 24.80 -8.68 -1.40
C ALA A 192 25.50 -7.44 -0.82
N THR A 193 25.20 -7.11 0.44
CA THR A 193 25.70 -5.88 1.09
C THR A 193 25.89 -6.06 2.59
N SER A 194 26.81 -5.28 3.17
CA SER A 194 27.07 -5.21 4.61
C SER A 194 26.29 -4.09 5.26
N SER A 195 25.69 -3.21 4.45
CA SER A 195 24.81 -2.14 4.93
C SER A 195 23.44 -2.70 5.26
N SER A 196 22.78 -2.07 6.24
CA SER A 196 21.41 -2.40 6.59
C SER A 196 20.44 -2.07 5.45
N ILE A 197 19.41 -2.89 5.28
CA ILE A 197 18.34 -2.67 4.29
C ILE A 197 17.07 -2.23 5.01
N ASN A 198 16.51 -1.10 4.58
CA ASN A 198 15.22 -0.63 5.05
C ASN A 198 14.09 -1.32 4.29
N LEU A 199 13.06 -1.74 5.01
CA LEU A 199 11.90 -2.43 4.46
C LEU A 199 10.65 -1.58 4.68
N LEU A 200 9.85 -1.44 3.62
CA LEU A 200 8.49 -0.89 3.68
C LEU A 200 7.53 -2.03 3.35
N LEU A 201 6.95 -2.64 4.36
CA LEU A 201 6.04 -3.76 4.21
C LEU A 201 4.68 -3.25 3.76
N LYS A 202 4.11 -3.92 2.77
CA LYS A 202 2.76 -3.69 2.26
C LYS A 202 1.79 -4.70 2.87
N HIS A 203 0.51 -4.39 2.81
CA HIS A 203 -0.51 -5.32 3.30
C HIS A 203 -0.74 -6.44 2.28
N SER A 204 -0.66 -7.67 2.76
CA SER A 204 -0.92 -8.86 1.94
C SER A 204 -2.42 -9.15 1.83
N MET A 205 -3.23 -8.48 2.66
CA MET A 205 -4.68 -8.61 2.67
C MET A 205 -5.35 -7.53 1.80
N ALA A 206 -6.63 -7.74 1.51
CA ALA A 206 -7.52 -6.68 1.09
C ALA A 206 -8.38 -6.25 2.28
N GLN A 207 -8.77 -4.99 2.34
CA GLN A 207 -9.69 -4.47 3.33
C GLN A 207 -11.06 -4.24 2.70
N LEU A 208 -12.14 -4.56 3.41
CA LEU A 208 -13.49 -4.13 3.10
C LEU A 208 -13.82 -2.91 3.97
N CYS A 209 -14.30 -1.84 3.33
CA CYS A 209 -14.61 -0.57 3.98
C CYS A 209 -16.06 -0.19 3.65
N VAL A 210 -17.02 -0.49 4.54
CA VAL A 210 -18.44 -0.24 4.30
C VAL A 210 -18.89 1.01 5.05
N ASN A 211 -19.45 1.97 4.32
CA ASN A 211 -20.06 3.17 4.87
C ASN A 211 -21.57 3.15 4.60
N LEU A 212 -22.38 3.09 5.66
CA LEU A 212 -23.83 3.14 5.53
C LEU A 212 -24.33 4.58 5.56
N LEU A 213 -25.25 4.91 4.65
CA LEU A 213 -25.89 6.22 4.55
C LEU A 213 -27.41 6.06 4.64
N PRO A 214 -28.10 6.95 5.40
CA PRO A 214 -29.55 6.87 5.50
C PRO A 214 -30.20 7.18 4.16
N GLY A 215 -31.21 6.38 3.82
CA GLY A 215 -32.08 6.58 2.67
C GLY A 215 -33.53 6.74 3.10
N ASP A 216 -34.44 6.64 2.14
CA ASP A 216 -35.85 6.91 2.36
C ASP A 216 -36.43 5.95 3.41
N GLY A 217 -36.91 6.52 4.52
CA GLY A 217 -37.52 5.77 5.62
C GLY A 217 -36.55 5.08 6.58
N ILE A 218 -35.25 5.39 6.52
CA ILE A 218 -34.22 4.90 7.45
C ILE A 218 -33.49 6.10 8.07
N THR A 219 -33.40 6.16 9.39
CA THR A 219 -32.70 7.24 10.10
C THR A 219 -31.23 6.90 10.41
N ALA A 220 -30.44 7.95 10.64
CA ALA A 220 -29.08 7.88 11.16
C ALA A 220 -28.96 6.98 12.39
N GLU A 221 -29.82 7.19 13.38
CA GLU A 221 -29.82 6.48 14.66
C GLU A 221 -30.15 5.00 14.50
N GLN A 222 -30.92 4.64 13.46
CA GLN A 222 -31.16 3.25 13.10
C GLN A 222 -29.90 2.60 12.52
N LEU A 223 -29.17 3.29 11.63
CA LEU A 223 -27.90 2.81 11.09
C LEU A 223 -26.81 2.69 12.15
N GLN A 224 -26.77 3.61 13.11
CA GLN A 224 -25.89 3.52 14.27
C GLN A 224 -26.20 2.32 15.19
N LYS A 225 -27.31 1.60 14.99
CA LYS A 225 -27.58 0.35 15.72
C LYS A 225 -27.41 -0.89 14.86
N ALA A 226 -27.00 -0.71 13.60
CA ALA A 226 -26.92 -1.81 12.65
C ALA A 226 -25.73 -2.73 12.95
N THR A 227 -25.87 -4.01 12.55
CA THR A 227 -24.74 -4.90 12.35
C THR A 227 -24.58 -5.19 10.87
N VAL A 228 -23.34 -5.30 10.41
CA VAL A 228 -23.03 -5.54 8.99
C VAL A 228 -22.26 -6.83 8.86
N HIS A 229 -22.65 -7.59 7.86
CA HIS A 229 -22.21 -8.96 7.65
C HIS A 229 -21.78 -9.17 6.21
N LEU A 230 -20.52 -9.53 6.00
CA LEU A 230 -19.99 -9.97 4.71
C LEU A 230 -20.34 -11.44 4.51
N LYS A 231 -20.96 -11.74 3.37
CA LYS A 231 -21.31 -13.08 2.95
C LYS A 231 -20.31 -13.56 1.93
N GLN A 232 -20.21 -14.89 1.81
CA GLN A 232 -19.38 -15.54 0.80
C GLN A 232 -17.87 -15.32 0.98
N ALA A 233 -17.43 -14.87 2.16
CA ALA A 233 -16.01 -14.73 2.48
C ALA A 233 -15.31 -16.09 2.48
N LYS A 234 -14.07 -16.11 1.98
CA LYS A 234 -13.14 -17.22 2.19
C LYS A 234 -12.57 -17.09 3.61
N ALA A 235 -12.50 -18.22 4.30
CA ALA A 235 -12.31 -18.23 5.75
C ALA A 235 -10.92 -18.69 6.20
N TYR A 236 -10.06 -19.15 5.29
CA TYR A 236 -8.75 -19.70 5.65
C TYR A 236 -7.74 -19.51 4.53
N PHE A 237 -6.46 -19.53 4.91
CA PHE A 237 -5.33 -19.42 3.99
C PHE A 237 -4.16 -20.27 4.48
N THR A 238 -3.21 -20.54 3.57
CA THR A 238 -1.86 -20.99 3.93
C THR A 238 -0.85 -19.93 3.48
N MET A 239 0.42 -20.11 3.81
CA MET A 239 1.50 -19.25 3.31
C MET A 239 2.25 -19.91 2.15
N ASN A 240 2.70 -19.12 1.19
CA ASN A 240 3.72 -19.51 0.22
C ASN A 240 5.14 -19.36 0.80
N THR A 241 6.13 -19.87 0.07
CA THR A 241 7.56 -19.74 0.40
C THR A 241 8.05 -18.29 0.44
N ASP A 242 7.39 -17.40 -0.29
CA ASP A 242 7.74 -15.98 -0.38
C ASP A 242 7.07 -15.12 0.70
N GLY A 243 6.10 -15.68 1.44
CA GLY A 243 5.34 -14.96 2.45
C GLY A 243 4.00 -14.42 1.98
N GLU A 244 3.57 -14.71 0.76
CA GLU A 244 2.23 -14.35 0.27
C GLU A 244 1.18 -15.38 0.73
N PRO A 245 -0.03 -14.94 1.16
CA PRO A 245 -1.10 -15.85 1.51
C PRO A 245 -1.68 -16.51 0.25
N VAL A 246 -1.92 -17.82 0.34
CA VAL A 246 -2.61 -18.60 -0.69
C VAL A 246 -4.04 -18.85 -0.25
N ILE A 247 -4.98 -18.40 -1.06
CA ILE A 247 -6.37 -18.84 -0.94
C ILE A 247 -6.46 -20.27 -1.42
N HIS A 248 -6.76 -21.18 -0.51
CA HIS A 248 -7.21 -22.50 -0.88
C HIS A 248 -8.71 -22.44 -1.11
N ASN A 249 -9.12 -22.42 -2.37
CA ASN A 249 -10.47 -22.83 -2.73
C ASN A 249 -10.51 -24.34 -2.55
N HIS A 250 -11.14 -24.85 -1.49
CA HIS A 250 -11.39 -26.28 -1.46
C HIS A 250 -12.50 -26.60 -2.46
N ASP A 251 -12.12 -26.90 -3.70
CA ASP A 251 -12.97 -27.63 -4.63
C ASP A 251 -13.16 -29.03 -4.06
N GLY A 252 -14.24 -29.25 -3.29
CA GLY A 252 -14.63 -30.59 -2.81
C GLY A 252 -14.88 -30.78 -1.31
N GLU A 253 -14.62 -29.80 -0.44
CA GLU A 253 -15.01 -29.84 0.97
C GLU A 253 -15.96 -28.69 1.29
N ALA A 254 -16.99 -29.03 2.04
CA ALA A 254 -18.04 -28.16 2.53
C ALA A 254 -17.52 -27.17 3.58
N SER A 255 -16.57 -26.29 3.25
CA SER A 255 -16.42 -25.05 4.01
C SER A 255 -17.60 -24.17 3.62
N THR A 256 -18.68 -24.20 4.40
CA THR A 256 -19.84 -23.34 4.19
C THR A 256 -19.36 -21.89 4.09
N PRO A 257 -19.72 -21.14 3.03
CA PRO A 257 -19.35 -19.75 2.89
C PRO A 257 -19.64 -19.00 4.19
N THR A 258 -18.62 -18.34 4.77
CA THR A 258 -18.77 -17.79 6.11
C THR A 258 -19.51 -16.48 6.08
N ASP A 259 -20.30 -16.29 7.12
CA ASP A 259 -20.93 -15.03 7.48
C ASP A 259 -19.97 -14.29 8.40
N VAL A 260 -19.29 -13.27 7.88
CA VAL A 260 -18.31 -12.50 8.63
C VAL A 260 -18.96 -11.24 9.17
N ARG A 261 -19.08 -11.14 10.49
CA ARG A 261 -19.55 -9.91 11.15
C ARG A 261 -18.43 -8.87 11.16
N LEU A 262 -18.67 -7.73 10.51
CA LEU A 262 -17.69 -6.65 10.36
C LEU A 262 -17.49 -5.87 11.67
N LEU A 263 -16.28 -5.34 11.83
CA LEU A 263 -15.89 -4.43 12.89
C LEU A 263 -16.49 -3.04 12.68
N LYS A 264 -17.36 -2.58 13.59
CA LYS A 264 -17.86 -1.21 13.56
C LYS A 264 -16.83 -0.20 14.06
N ASN A 265 -16.81 0.99 13.45
CA ASN A 265 -15.88 2.06 13.81
C ASN A 265 -16.30 2.89 15.03
N GLY A 266 -16.54 2.22 16.15
CA GLY A 266 -17.08 2.86 17.36
C GLY A 266 -18.60 3.05 17.31
N ASN A 267 -19.16 3.40 18.46
CA ASN A 267 -20.59 3.22 18.71
C ASN A 267 -21.51 4.12 17.88
N THR A 268 -21.03 5.31 17.51
CA THR A 268 -21.82 6.33 16.78
C THR A 268 -21.53 6.35 15.28
N SER A 269 -20.61 5.51 14.79
CA SER A 269 -20.25 5.48 13.38
C SER A 269 -21.19 4.59 12.57
N SER A 270 -21.32 4.89 11.28
CA SER A 270 -21.95 4.02 10.27
C SER A 270 -20.90 3.32 9.37
N ALA A 271 -19.63 3.36 9.77
CA ALA A 271 -18.52 2.73 9.08
C ALA A 271 -18.15 1.36 9.68
N TYR A 272 -17.89 0.39 8.82
CA TYR A 272 -17.62 -1.00 9.17
C TYR A 272 -16.46 -1.55 8.35
N TYR A 273 -15.71 -2.48 8.95
CA TYR A 273 -14.49 -3.00 8.35
C TYR A 273 -14.33 -4.50 8.54
N ALA A 274 -13.71 -5.16 7.57
CA ALA A 274 -13.19 -6.51 7.70
C ALA A 274 -11.97 -6.67 6.81
N LEU A 275 -11.13 -7.66 7.09
CA LEU A 275 -10.12 -8.11 6.15
C LEU A 275 -10.70 -9.18 5.24
N MET A 276 -10.22 -9.21 4.01
CA MET A 276 -10.55 -10.19 2.99
C MET A 276 -9.26 -10.75 2.41
N LEU A 277 -9.27 -12.04 2.09
CA LEU A 277 -8.14 -12.65 1.41
C LEU A 277 -8.00 -12.10 -0.02
N PRO A 278 -6.78 -11.88 -0.53
CA PRO A 278 -6.54 -11.36 -1.88
C PRO A 278 -6.83 -12.40 -2.97
N GLY A 279 -7.43 -11.99 -4.09
CA GLY A 279 -7.78 -12.87 -5.21
C GLY A 279 -9.12 -13.59 -5.07
N GLN A 280 -9.86 -13.35 -3.99
CA GLN A 280 -11.23 -13.83 -3.84
C GLN A 280 -12.17 -13.02 -4.75
N THR A 281 -13.12 -13.68 -5.41
CA THR A 281 -14.16 -13.01 -6.21
C THR A 281 -15.54 -13.14 -5.58
N PHE A 282 -16.23 -12.00 -5.41
CA PHE A 282 -17.65 -11.91 -5.09
C PHE A 282 -18.41 -11.68 -6.39
N ALA A 283 -19.25 -12.63 -6.78
CA ALA A 283 -19.91 -12.58 -8.07
C ALA A 283 -21.02 -11.51 -8.10
N ALA A 284 -21.23 -10.91 -9.27
CA ALA A 284 -22.37 -10.06 -9.57
C ALA A 284 -23.69 -10.76 -9.21
N ASP A 285 -24.68 -9.99 -8.77
CA ASP A 285 -26.02 -10.44 -8.42
C ASP A 285 -26.08 -11.52 -7.33
N ARG A 286 -25.00 -11.70 -6.56
CA ARG A 286 -24.98 -12.57 -5.39
C ARG A 286 -24.92 -11.74 -4.12
N LEU A 287 -25.56 -12.25 -3.07
CA LEU A 287 -25.56 -11.57 -1.78
C LEU A 287 -24.12 -11.43 -1.27
N MET A 288 -23.65 -10.19 -1.16
CA MET A 288 -22.33 -9.86 -0.62
C MET A 288 -22.46 -9.28 0.78
N ILE A 289 -23.39 -8.35 1.01
CA ILE A 289 -23.55 -7.70 2.31
C ILE A 289 -24.99 -7.86 2.82
N SER A 290 -25.14 -8.21 4.10
CA SER A 290 -26.41 -8.03 4.82
C SER A 290 -26.25 -7.04 5.97
N ILE A 291 -27.19 -6.11 6.07
CA ILE A 291 -27.27 -5.07 7.09
C ILE A 291 -28.49 -5.36 7.95
N HIS A 292 -28.30 -5.51 9.26
CA HIS A 292 -29.37 -5.86 10.20
C HIS A 292 -29.71 -4.65 11.04
N ILE A 293 -30.96 -4.21 11.01
CA ILE A 293 -31.46 -3.07 11.79
C ILE A 293 -32.68 -3.55 12.59
N GLY A 294 -32.48 -3.83 13.87
CA GLY A 294 -33.51 -4.51 14.67
C GLY A 294 -33.82 -5.89 14.09
N ASN A 295 -35.06 -6.11 13.65
CA ASN A 295 -35.49 -7.38 13.03
C ASN A 295 -35.41 -7.35 11.49
N ASP A 296 -35.14 -6.19 10.89
CA ASP A 296 -35.12 -6.02 9.46
C ASP A 296 -33.73 -6.34 8.89
N ILE A 297 -33.70 -7.05 7.75
CA ILE A 297 -32.47 -7.41 7.05
C ILE A 297 -32.48 -6.81 5.66
N TYR A 298 -31.54 -5.89 5.43
CA TYR A 298 -31.30 -5.25 4.15
C TYR A 298 -30.13 -5.94 3.45
N LYS A 299 -30.23 -6.11 2.12
CA LYS A 299 -29.29 -6.91 1.34
C LYS A 299 -28.69 -6.06 0.22
N TYR A 300 -27.38 -6.17 0.05
CA TYR A 300 -26.67 -5.59 -1.07
C TYR A 300 -26.01 -6.70 -1.89
N LEU A 301 -26.26 -6.63 -3.20
CA LEU A 301 -25.72 -7.49 -4.25
C LEU A 301 -24.90 -6.57 -5.16
N PRO A 302 -23.63 -6.91 -5.46
CA PRO A 302 -22.83 -6.09 -6.36
C PRO A 302 -23.33 -6.27 -7.79
N THR A 303 -23.25 -5.20 -8.59
CA THR A 303 -23.68 -5.20 -10.00
C THR A 303 -22.66 -5.86 -10.93
N ASN A 304 -21.39 -5.85 -10.53
CA ASN A 304 -20.28 -6.47 -11.23
C ASN A 304 -19.51 -7.37 -10.27
N ASP A 305 -18.75 -8.32 -10.82
CA ASP A 305 -17.83 -9.13 -10.03
C ASP A 305 -16.82 -8.23 -9.31
N ILE A 306 -16.59 -8.51 -8.02
CA ILE A 306 -15.60 -7.83 -7.19
C ILE A 306 -14.51 -8.84 -6.86
N THR A 307 -13.33 -8.67 -7.47
CA THR A 307 -12.15 -9.45 -7.11
C THR A 307 -11.26 -8.64 -6.18
N THR A 308 -10.92 -9.23 -5.04
CA THR A 308 -10.08 -8.59 -4.04
C THR A 308 -8.62 -8.53 -4.49
N GLN A 309 -7.94 -7.45 -4.15
CA GLN A 309 -6.52 -7.27 -4.44
C GLN A 309 -5.76 -6.98 -3.13
N ALA A 310 -4.59 -7.59 -2.97
CA ALA A 310 -3.71 -7.29 -1.84
C ALA A 310 -3.41 -5.79 -1.80
N ASN A 311 -3.25 -5.25 -0.60
CA ASN A 311 -2.92 -3.85 -0.35
C ASN A 311 -3.96 -2.85 -0.88
N THR A 312 -5.25 -3.23 -0.83
CA THR A 312 -6.34 -2.34 -1.25
C THR A 312 -7.44 -2.27 -0.20
N CYS A 313 -8.13 -1.13 -0.12
CA CYS A 313 -9.42 -0.99 0.55
C CYS A 313 -10.52 -0.96 -0.52
N HIS A 314 -11.44 -1.91 -0.46
CA HIS A 314 -12.67 -1.92 -1.24
C HIS A 314 -13.73 -1.12 -0.49
N GLU A 315 -13.94 0.10 -0.95
CA GLU A 315 -14.92 1.00 -0.37
C GLU A 315 -16.31 0.73 -0.95
N LEU A 316 -17.28 0.46 -0.07
CA LEU A 316 -18.71 0.38 -0.40
C LEU A 316 -19.46 1.48 0.34
N LYS A 317 -19.94 2.49 -0.38
CA LYS A 317 -20.90 3.47 0.17
C LYS A 317 -22.30 2.98 -0.14
N LEU A 318 -23.02 2.52 0.88
CA LEU A 318 -24.33 1.88 0.73
C LEU A 318 -25.42 2.80 1.29
N LYS A 319 -26.32 3.26 0.42
CA LYS A 319 -27.54 3.96 0.84
C LYS A 319 -28.61 2.94 1.18
N VAL A 320 -29.10 2.98 2.42
CA VAL A 320 -30.08 2.03 2.95
C VAL A 320 -31.45 2.69 2.98
N ASN A 321 -32.36 2.23 2.13
CA ASN A 321 -33.75 2.68 2.10
C ASN A 321 -34.64 1.56 2.64
N LYS A 322 -35.84 1.90 3.10
CA LYS A 322 -36.83 0.90 3.54
C LYS A 322 -37.16 -0.13 2.44
N ALA A 323 -37.07 0.28 1.17
CA ALA A 323 -37.32 -0.58 0.02
C ALA A 323 -36.11 -1.46 -0.40
N GLY A 324 -34.89 -1.11 0.01
CA GLY A 324 -33.68 -1.82 -0.43
C GLY A 324 -32.39 -1.00 -0.27
N VAL A 325 -31.27 -1.62 -0.65
CA VAL A 325 -29.93 -1.02 -0.56
C VAL A 325 -29.39 -0.74 -1.96
N SER A 326 -28.84 0.46 -2.16
CA SER A 326 -28.14 0.85 -3.39
C SER A 326 -26.69 1.23 -3.07
N ALA A 327 -25.74 0.82 -3.89
CA ALA A 327 -24.39 1.35 -3.80
C ALA A 327 -24.31 2.73 -4.48
N LEU A 328 -23.76 3.71 -3.77
CA LEU A 328 -23.45 5.04 -4.29
C LEU A 328 -22.04 5.09 -4.89
N SER A 329 -21.12 4.31 -4.32
CA SER A 329 -19.78 4.13 -4.87
C SER A 329 -19.21 2.77 -4.48
N VAL A 330 -18.49 2.17 -5.43
CA VAL A 330 -17.65 1.00 -5.21
C VAL A 330 -16.29 1.31 -5.83
N THR A 331 -15.26 1.45 -5.00
CA THR A 331 -13.90 1.75 -5.49
C THR A 331 -12.87 0.89 -4.78
N SER A 332 -11.74 0.64 -5.45
CA SER A 332 -10.59 -0.04 -4.86
C SER A 332 -9.45 0.95 -4.76
N THR A 333 -9.12 1.36 -3.55
CA THR A 333 -8.06 2.36 -3.27
C THR A 333 -6.78 1.66 -2.80
N GLY A 334 -5.76 2.41 -2.40
CA GLY A 334 -4.66 1.87 -1.60
C GLY A 334 -5.14 1.36 -0.23
N TRP A 335 -4.25 0.77 0.56
CA TRP A 335 -4.57 0.23 1.88
C TRP A 335 -5.23 1.24 2.81
N GLN A 336 -4.65 2.44 2.89
CA GLN A 336 -5.31 3.53 3.57
C GLN A 336 -6.53 3.92 2.76
N SER A 337 -7.68 3.96 3.46
CA SER A 337 -8.85 4.64 2.96
C SER A 337 -8.33 6.02 2.59
N PRO A 338 -8.58 6.51 1.38
CA PRO A 338 -8.34 7.91 1.13
C PRO A 338 -9.05 8.64 2.26
N THR A 339 -8.33 9.55 2.90
CA THR A 339 -8.78 10.29 4.08
C THR A 339 -10.23 10.67 3.88
N LEU A 340 -11.15 9.99 4.58
CA LEU A 340 -12.57 10.19 4.41
C LEU A 340 -12.87 11.61 4.88
N VAL A 341 -13.24 12.47 3.94
CA VAL A 341 -14.25 13.47 4.26
C VAL A 341 -15.55 12.66 4.38
N GLU A 342 -15.95 12.41 5.62
CA GLU A 342 -17.30 11.94 5.90
C GLU A 342 -18.27 12.94 5.27
N ALA A 343 -19.10 12.47 4.33
CA ALA A 343 -20.38 13.13 4.08
C ALA A 343 -21.22 12.89 5.33
N THR A 344 -20.95 13.67 6.38
CA THR A 344 -21.81 13.73 7.56
C THR A 344 -23.17 14.22 7.10
N GLU A 345 -24.22 13.74 7.75
CA GLU A 345 -25.65 13.86 7.40
C GLU A 345 -26.20 15.31 7.34
N ALA A 346 -25.33 16.31 7.40
CA ALA A 346 -25.66 17.72 7.23
C ALA A 346 -25.58 18.21 5.77
N GLU A 347 -25.06 17.42 4.82
CA GLU A 347 -24.65 17.94 3.51
C GLU A 347 -25.41 17.29 2.34
N SER A 348 -26.38 18.01 1.76
CA SER A 348 -27.20 17.56 0.63
C SER A 348 -26.41 17.50 -0.69
N PHE A 349 -25.95 16.31 -1.06
CA PHE A 349 -25.40 16.06 -2.39
C PHE A 349 -26.52 16.00 -3.44
N VAL A 350 -26.28 16.65 -4.58
CA VAL A 350 -26.98 16.37 -5.84
C VAL A 350 -26.43 15.06 -6.38
N THR A 351 -27.22 14.00 -6.30
CA THR A 351 -26.85 12.68 -6.83
C THR A 351 -27.42 12.50 -8.23
N VAL A 352 -26.58 12.06 -9.16
CA VAL A 352 -26.90 11.91 -10.57
C VAL A 352 -26.41 10.55 -11.04
N GLU A 353 -27.33 9.71 -11.49
CA GLU A 353 -26.98 8.50 -12.23
C GLU A 353 -27.01 8.83 -13.72
N ASN A 354 -25.86 8.75 -14.38
CA ASN A 354 -25.75 9.03 -15.81
C ASN A 354 -25.78 7.71 -16.58
N GLU A 355 -26.97 7.29 -17.00
CA GLU A 355 -27.18 5.99 -17.65
C GLU A 355 -26.46 5.87 -19.00
N THR A 356 -26.28 6.99 -19.72
CA THR A 356 -25.66 7.01 -21.05
C THR A 356 -24.53 8.04 -21.10
N ALA A 357 -23.33 7.60 -21.49
CA ALA A 357 -22.21 8.48 -21.75
C ALA A 357 -22.57 9.55 -22.81
N GLY A 358 -22.25 10.81 -22.51
CA GLY A 358 -22.56 11.99 -23.32
C GLY A 358 -23.87 12.71 -22.93
N SER A 359 -24.66 12.13 -22.02
CA SER A 359 -25.99 12.64 -21.65
C SER A 359 -26.06 13.36 -20.29
N LEU A 360 -24.93 13.57 -19.61
CA LEU A 360 -24.89 14.09 -18.23
C LEU A 360 -25.68 15.40 -18.06
N LEU A 361 -25.67 16.25 -19.08
CA LEU A 361 -26.33 17.56 -19.12
C LEU A 361 -27.40 17.66 -20.23
N ALA A 362 -27.96 16.52 -20.66
CA ALA A 362 -29.08 16.49 -21.58
C ALA A 362 -30.31 17.22 -21.01
N ASP A 363 -31.22 17.69 -21.88
CA ASP A 363 -32.46 18.31 -21.45
C ASP A 363 -33.27 17.37 -20.56
N GLY A 364 -33.65 17.84 -19.37
CA GLY A 364 -34.35 17.04 -18.37
C GLY A 364 -33.45 16.20 -17.45
N SER A 365 -32.11 16.23 -17.59
CA SER A 365 -31.23 15.48 -16.70
C SER A 365 -31.32 15.96 -15.24
N ALA A 366 -31.13 15.05 -14.28
CA ALA A 366 -31.14 15.35 -12.87
C ALA A 366 -30.10 16.42 -12.50
N LEU A 367 -28.90 16.34 -13.10
CA LEU A 367 -27.87 17.36 -12.92
C LEU A 367 -28.38 18.71 -13.43
N LYS A 368 -28.78 18.80 -14.70
CA LYS A 368 -29.22 20.07 -15.31
C LYS A 368 -30.36 20.74 -14.54
N THR A 369 -31.28 19.94 -13.99
CA THR A 369 -32.38 20.42 -13.14
C THR A 369 -31.89 20.96 -11.81
N ALA A 370 -30.97 20.25 -11.14
CA ALA A 370 -30.34 20.72 -9.90
C ALA A 370 -29.47 21.96 -10.12
N LEU A 371 -28.86 22.10 -11.30
CA LEU A 371 -28.12 23.31 -11.68
C LEU A 371 -29.03 24.50 -11.91
N ALA A 372 -30.24 24.30 -12.46
CA ALA A 372 -31.20 25.37 -12.70
C ALA A 372 -31.72 26.01 -11.39
N SER A 373 -31.73 25.26 -10.28
CA SER A 373 -32.12 25.74 -8.96
C SER A 373 -30.95 26.23 -8.09
N ALA A 374 -29.70 25.99 -8.50
CA ALA A 374 -28.51 26.42 -7.77
C ALA A 374 -28.21 27.93 -7.98
N GLY A 375 -27.89 28.64 -6.89
CA GLY A 375 -27.42 30.02 -6.94
C GLY A 375 -25.91 30.12 -7.22
N GLN A 376 -25.45 31.20 -7.87
CA GLN A 376 -24.03 31.36 -8.25
C GLN A 376 -23.07 31.47 -7.04
N ASP A 377 -23.59 31.94 -5.90
CA ASP A 377 -22.81 32.17 -4.68
C ASP A 377 -22.81 30.99 -3.70
N SER A 378 -23.64 29.96 -3.93
CA SER A 378 -23.79 28.82 -3.04
C SER A 378 -23.22 27.56 -3.70
N PRO A 379 -22.02 27.10 -3.31
CA PRO A 379 -21.43 25.93 -3.92
C PRO A 379 -22.22 24.67 -3.59
N ILE A 380 -22.56 23.89 -4.62
CA ILE A 380 -23.26 22.61 -4.44
C ILE A 380 -22.26 21.46 -4.26
N LYS A 381 -22.76 20.31 -3.82
CA LYS A 381 -22.03 19.06 -3.80
C LYS A 381 -22.65 18.12 -4.82
N VAL A 382 -21.82 17.47 -5.62
CA VAL A 382 -22.27 16.67 -6.77
C VAL A 382 -21.66 15.28 -6.68
N MET A 383 -22.51 14.26 -6.83
CA MET A 383 -22.10 12.86 -6.97
C MET A 383 -22.65 12.30 -8.28
N ILE A 384 -21.77 11.78 -9.13
CA ILE A 384 -22.09 11.24 -10.46
C ILE A 384 -21.69 9.77 -10.50
N THR A 385 -22.65 8.91 -10.81
CA THR A 385 -22.50 7.45 -10.96
C THR A 385 -22.89 7.01 -12.39
N GLY A 386 -22.67 5.74 -12.74
CA GLY A 386 -23.05 5.18 -14.05
C GLY A 386 -21.93 5.30 -15.09
N GLU A 387 -22.27 5.81 -16.28
CA GLU A 387 -21.34 6.00 -17.39
C GLU A 387 -20.96 7.49 -17.53
N ILE A 388 -19.74 7.78 -17.96
CA ILE A 388 -19.27 9.15 -18.19
C ILE A 388 -18.26 9.16 -19.32
N SER A 389 -18.37 10.14 -20.22
CA SER A 389 -17.43 10.36 -21.32
C SER A 389 -16.53 11.58 -21.07
N ASP A 390 -15.44 11.68 -21.82
CA ASP A 390 -14.62 12.90 -21.83
C ASP A 390 -15.44 14.14 -22.25
N GLN A 391 -16.45 13.94 -23.11
CA GLN A 391 -17.38 15.02 -23.50
C GLN A 391 -18.28 15.45 -22.33
N ASP A 392 -18.72 14.54 -21.47
CA ASP A 392 -19.48 14.89 -20.26
C ASP A 392 -18.63 15.73 -19.31
N LEU A 393 -17.35 15.38 -19.13
CA LEU A 393 -16.43 16.17 -18.31
C LEU A 393 -16.16 17.55 -18.91
N ALA A 394 -16.05 17.64 -20.24
CA ALA A 394 -15.94 18.93 -20.93
C ALA A 394 -17.21 19.79 -20.76
N ASN A 395 -18.39 19.17 -20.83
CA ASN A 395 -19.67 19.86 -20.60
C ASN A 395 -19.82 20.27 -19.13
N LEU A 396 -19.39 19.42 -18.18
CA LEU A 396 -19.41 19.73 -16.75
C LEU A 396 -18.50 20.92 -16.43
N LYS A 397 -17.29 20.96 -17.00
CA LYS A 397 -16.40 22.12 -16.97
C LYS A 397 -17.15 23.38 -17.40
N GLU A 398 -17.75 23.41 -18.59
CA GLU A 398 -18.48 24.59 -19.10
C GLU A 398 -19.53 25.13 -18.11
N GLN A 399 -20.18 24.24 -17.34
CA GLN A 399 -21.19 24.63 -16.35
C GLN A 399 -20.60 25.05 -15.00
N MET A 400 -19.45 24.52 -14.58
CA MET A 400 -18.81 24.84 -13.29
C MET A 400 -18.16 26.24 -13.27
N ILE A 401 -17.76 26.74 -14.44
CA ILE A 401 -16.93 27.95 -14.55
C ILE A 401 -17.42 28.94 -15.60
N GLY A 402 -18.56 28.67 -16.23
CA GLY A 402 -19.21 29.60 -17.15
C GLY A 402 -18.44 29.74 -18.46
N GLY A 403 -18.95 29.11 -19.50
CA GLY A 403 -18.46 29.34 -20.86
C GLY A 403 -18.66 30.80 -21.34
N SER A 404 -18.06 31.13 -22.49
CA SER A 404 -18.09 32.46 -23.11
C SER A 404 -19.48 32.98 -23.53
N ASN A 405 -20.54 32.20 -23.30
CA ASN A 405 -21.88 32.42 -23.86
C ASN A 405 -22.89 33.01 -22.87
N GLY A 406 -22.46 33.47 -21.68
CA GLY A 406 -23.36 34.13 -20.72
C GLY A 406 -24.34 33.20 -19.98
N ASN A 407 -24.12 31.88 -20.03
CA ASN A 407 -24.91 30.92 -19.27
C ASN A 407 -24.62 31.03 -17.76
N LYS A 408 -25.64 30.81 -16.93
CA LYS A 408 -25.47 30.67 -15.48
C LYS A 408 -24.53 29.49 -15.18
N TYR A 409 -23.45 29.76 -14.45
CA TYR A 409 -22.55 28.75 -13.90
C TYR A 409 -22.73 28.60 -12.39
N PHE A 410 -22.27 27.49 -11.85
CA PHE A 410 -22.38 27.16 -10.43
C PHE A 410 -21.03 26.74 -9.85
N LYS A 411 -20.80 27.05 -8.58
CA LYS A 411 -19.61 26.54 -7.89
C LYS A 411 -19.88 25.14 -7.36
N VAL A 412 -18.84 24.31 -7.36
CA VAL A 412 -18.88 22.97 -6.75
C VAL A 412 -17.90 22.94 -5.59
N SER A 413 -18.37 22.53 -4.41
CA SER A 413 -17.48 22.30 -3.27
C SER A 413 -16.96 20.87 -3.22
N HIS A 414 -17.78 19.88 -3.56
CA HIS A 414 -17.40 18.48 -3.55
C HIS A 414 -17.86 17.85 -4.86
N LEU A 415 -16.93 17.23 -5.58
CA LEU A 415 -17.20 16.59 -6.85
C LEU A 415 -16.76 15.13 -6.80
N TYR A 416 -17.73 14.23 -6.67
CA TYR A 416 -17.47 12.80 -6.63
C TYR A 416 -17.98 12.17 -7.92
N ILE A 417 -17.07 11.65 -8.73
CA ILE A 417 -17.42 10.97 -9.97
C ILE A 417 -16.91 9.54 -9.89
N THR A 418 -17.84 8.62 -9.68
CA THR A 418 -17.59 7.16 -9.62
C THR A 418 -18.08 6.45 -10.87
N ALA A 419 -18.62 7.22 -11.83
CA ALA A 419 -18.98 6.76 -13.15
C ALA A 419 -17.76 6.27 -13.96
N SER A 420 -17.99 5.37 -14.91
CA SER A 420 -16.95 4.72 -15.72
C SER A 420 -16.95 5.23 -17.16
N GLY A 421 -15.80 5.15 -17.86
CA GLY A 421 -15.72 5.45 -19.30
C GLY A 421 -14.83 6.64 -19.68
N ALA A 422 -14.75 7.67 -18.85
CA ALA A 422 -13.91 8.84 -19.15
C ALA A 422 -12.43 8.49 -18.97
N THR A 423 -11.60 9.07 -19.83
CA THR A 423 -10.16 8.79 -19.90
C THR A 423 -9.30 10.00 -19.55
N THR A 424 -9.85 11.22 -19.59
CA THR A 424 -9.07 12.45 -19.40
C THR A 424 -9.86 13.52 -18.65
N ILE A 425 -9.21 14.16 -17.67
CA ILE A 425 -9.71 15.42 -17.12
C ILE A 425 -9.31 16.54 -18.08
N PRO A 426 -10.25 17.33 -18.62
CA PRO A 426 -9.95 18.29 -19.66
C PRO A 426 -9.07 19.45 -19.14
N GLU A 427 -8.39 20.12 -20.06
CA GLU A 427 -7.67 21.37 -19.77
C GLU A 427 -8.61 22.37 -19.08
N GLY A 428 -8.14 23.03 -18.02
CA GLY A 428 -8.90 24.07 -17.35
C GLY A 428 -10.23 23.59 -16.76
N PHE A 429 -10.33 22.32 -16.35
CA PHE A 429 -11.55 21.72 -15.81
C PHE A 429 -12.25 22.58 -14.73
N CYS A 430 -11.48 23.25 -13.88
CA CYS A 430 -11.96 24.17 -12.85
C CYS A 430 -11.58 25.65 -13.12
N LYS A 431 -11.04 25.98 -14.30
CA LYS A 431 -10.68 27.34 -14.70
C LYS A 431 -10.72 27.60 -16.22
N THR A 432 -11.44 28.63 -16.64
CA THR A 432 -11.42 29.17 -18.01
C THR A 432 -11.43 30.69 -17.97
N GLY A 433 -10.43 31.31 -18.61
CA GLY A 433 -10.23 32.76 -18.52
C GLY A 433 -10.09 33.19 -17.05
N ASP A 434 -10.88 34.18 -16.64
CA ASP A 434 -10.87 34.71 -15.27
C ASP A 434 -11.73 33.90 -14.29
N ASN A 435 -12.63 33.04 -14.77
CA ASN A 435 -13.51 32.26 -13.92
C ASN A 435 -12.81 31.02 -13.38
N THR A 436 -12.90 30.81 -12.07
CA THR A 436 -12.29 29.66 -11.37
C THR A 436 -13.27 29.13 -10.33
N ASN A 437 -13.40 27.81 -10.21
CA ASN A 437 -14.13 27.22 -9.09
C ASN A 437 -13.28 27.23 -7.81
N THR A 438 -13.26 28.40 -7.15
CA THR A 438 -12.51 28.62 -5.91
C THR A 438 -13.16 28.00 -4.67
N ALA A 439 -14.31 27.33 -4.82
CA ALA A 439 -15.02 26.70 -3.71
C ALA A 439 -14.76 25.19 -3.61
N LEU A 440 -14.07 24.61 -4.60
CA LEU A 440 -13.78 23.18 -4.66
C LEU A 440 -12.88 22.79 -3.48
N GLN A 441 -13.33 21.84 -2.68
CA GLN A 441 -12.67 21.35 -1.48
C GLN A 441 -12.19 19.91 -1.64
N GLU A 442 -12.95 19.10 -2.37
CA GLU A 442 -12.61 17.70 -2.57
C GLU A 442 -13.08 17.18 -3.93
N VAL A 443 -12.28 16.28 -4.50
CA VAL A 443 -12.53 15.65 -5.79
C VAL A 443 -12.22 14.16 -5.75
N ILE A 444 -13.17 13.35 -6.24
CA ILE A 444 -12.96 11.94 -6.60
C ILE A 444 -13.20 11.82 -8.12
N LEU A 445 -12.22 11.28 -8.83
CA LEU A 445 -12.24 11.16 -10.29
C LEU A 445 -12.63 9.75 -10.75
N PRO A 446 -13.14 9.59 -11.99
CA PRO A 446 -13.43 8.27 -12.58
C PRO A 446 -12.22 7.34 -12.62
N GLU A 447 -12.38 6.06 -12.30
CA GLU A 447 -11.28 5.06 -12.35
C GLU A 447 -10.62 4.92 -13.74
N GLY A 448 -11.31 5.36 -14.80
CA GLY A 448 -10.82 5.32 -16.18
C GLY A 448 -9.80 6.41 -16.53
N ILE A 449 -9.63 7.45 -15.70
CA ILE A 449 -8.76 8.59 -16.04
C ILE A 449 -7.30 8.16 -16.14
N THR A 450 -6.70 8.52 -17.28
CA THR A 450 -5.29 8.28 -17.62
C THR A 450 -4.48 9.57 -17.65
N SER A 451 -5.11 10.74 -17.76
CA SER A 451 -4.41 12.03 -17.79
C SER A 451 -5.18 13.17 -17.14
N ILE A 452 -4.45 14.06 -16.46
CA ILE A 452 -4.95 15.31 -15.91
C ILE A 452 -4.52 16.47 -16.82
N GLY A 453 -5.48 17.21 -17.37
CA GLY A 453 -5.23 18.30 -18.31
C GLY A 453 -4.43 19.47 -17.74
N GLU A 454 -3.87 20.28 -18.64
CA GLU A 454 -3.20 21.53 -18.28
C GLU A 454 -4.18 22.47 -17.54
N ARG A 455 -3.72 23.13 -16.48
CA ARG A 455 -4.55 24.02 -15.63
C ARG A 455 -5.82 23.38 -15.04
N ALA A 456 -5.96 22.05 -15.03
CA ALA A 456 -7.22 21.37 -14.69
C ALA A 456 -7.83 21.84 -13.35
N PHE A 457 -7.01 21.97 -12.31
CA PHE A 457 -7.42 22.42 -10.97
C PHE A 457 -6.73 23.73 -10.58
N GLN A 458 -6.30 24.54 -11.56
CA GLN A 458 -5.63 25.80 -11.31
C GLN A 458 -6.48 26.71 -10.41
N SER A 459 -5.86 27.25 -9.37
CA SER A 459 -6.44 28.22 -8.44
C SER A 459 -7.68 27.71 -7.70
N CYS A 460 -7.85 26.39 -7.55
CA CYS A 460 -8.76 25.80 -6.58
C CYS A 460 -8.21 25.99 -5.16
N THR A 461 -8.21 27.23 -4.67
CA THR A 461 -7.53 27.65 -3.44
C THR A 461 -8.03 26.95 -2.17
N THR A 462 -9.23 26.38 -2.20
CA THR A 462 -9.84 25.64 -1.09
C THR A 462 -9.71 24.13 -1.22
N LEU A 463 -9.12 23.61 -2.30
CA LEU A 463 -9.00 22.18 -2.54
C LEU A 463 -8.08 21.59 -1.48
N LYS A 464 -8.62 20.73 -0.61
CA LYS A 464 -7.90 20.08 0.49
C LYS A 464 -7.37 18.72 0.09
N SER A 465 -8.14 17.97 -0.70
CA SER A 465 -7.85 16.60 -1.09
C SER A 465 -8.33 16.32 -2.52
N ILE A 466 -7.54 15.55 -3.25
CA ILE A 466 -7.93 14.99 -4.55
C ILE A 466 -7.41 13.56 -4.64
N GLN A 467 -8.26 12.65 -5.10
CA GLN A 467 -7.91 11.26 -5.33
C GLN A 467 -7.64 11.05 -6.82
N LEU A 468 -6.40 10.68 -7.15
CA LEU A 468 -6.01 10.35 -8.52
C LEU A 468 -6.22 8.85 -8.79
N PRO A 469 -6.93 8.48 -9.87
CA PRO A 469 -7.13 7.09 -10.27
C PRO A 469 -5.82 6.37 -10.58
N LYS A 470 -5.75 5.06 -10.32
CA LYS A 470 -4.51 4.27 -10.49
C LYS A 470 -3.94 4.30 -11.92
N LYS A 471 -4.78 4.56 -12.93
CA LYS A 471 -4.41 4.59 -14.34
C LYS A 471 -3.79 5.92 -14.81
N VAL A 472 -3.73 6.94 -13.95
CA VAL A 472 -3.14 8.23 -14.34
C VAL A 472 -1.66 8.06 -14.65
N THR A 473 -1.27 8.48 -15.86
CA THR A 473 0.11 8.45 -16.36
C THR A 473 0.71 9.84 -16.53
N LYS A 474 -0.12 10.88 -16.64
CA LYS A 474 0.28 12.26 -16.96
C LYS A 474 -0.46 13.30 -16.12
N ILE A 475 0.30 14.25 -15.58
CA ILE A 475 -0.21 15.45 -14.91
C ILE A 475 0.21 16.68 -15.72
N GLY A 476 -0.76 17.45 -16.21
CA GLY A 476 -0.53 18.58 -17.10
C GLY A 476 0.23 19.75 -16.46
N LYS A 477 0.73 20.65 -17.32
CA LYS A 477 1.34 21.91 -16.86
C LYS A 477 0.35 22.71 -16.04
N TYR A 478 0.81 23.37 -14.99
CA TYR A 478 -0.04 24.19 -14.10
C TYR A 478 -1.25 23.46 -13.48
N ALA A 479 -1.30 22.12 -13.49
CA ALA A 479 -2.52 21.36 -13.15
C ALA A 479 -3.10 21.71 -11.77
N PHE A 480 -2.26 21.97 -10.77
CA PHE A 480 -2.64 22.29 -9.39
C PHE A 480 -2.03 23.62 -8.90
N ILE A 481 -1.62 24.52 -9.80
CA ILE A 481 -1.05 25.81 -9.38
C ILE A 481 -2.03 26.58 -8.48
N ASN A 482 -1.53 27.16 -7.38
CA ASN A 482 -2.29 27.88 -6.35
C ASN A 482 -3.36 27.06 -5.61
N CYS A 483 -3.26 25.72 -5.58
CA CYS A 483 -4.07 24.89 -4.69
C CYS A 483 -3.57 24.99 -3.23
N ARG A 484 -3.70 26.18 -2.64
CA ARG A 484 -3.06 26.56 -1.37
C ARG A 484 -3.45 25.71 -0.17
N GLN A 485 -4.65 25.12 -0.17
CA GLN A 485 -5.13 24.26 0.91
C GLN A 485 -4.88 22.76 0.68
N LEU A 486 -4.26 22.37 -0.44
CA LEU A 486 -4.00 20.98 -0.75
C LEU A 486 -2.93 20.46 0.21
N THR A 487 -3.32 19.58 1.15
CA THR A 487 -2.40 19.09 2.20
C THR A 487 -1.69 17.81 1.79
N ASN A 488 -2.37 16.94 1.04
CA ASN A 488 -1.82 15.68 0.55
C ASN A 488 -2.34 15.40 -0.87
N ILE A 489 -1.47 14.82 -1.70
CA ILE A 489 -1.83 14.24 -2.99
C ILE A 489 -0.97 12.99 -3.22
N GLN A 490 -1.63 11.85 -3.41
CA GLN A 490 -0.97 10.59 -3.74
C GLN A 490 -0.88 10.47 -5.27
N LEU A 491 0.35 10.40 -5.79
CA LEU A 491 0.58 10.19 -7.21
C LEU A 491 0.59 8.69 -7.50
N PRO A 492 -0.21 8.18 -8.46
CA PRO A 492 -0.20 6.77 -8.83
C PRO A 492 1.15 6.31 -9.39
N ASP A 493 1.52 5.05 -9.13
CA ASP A 493 2.79 4.46 -9.59
C ASP A 493 2.99 4.56 -11.12
N GLY A 494 1.90 4.61 -11.88
CA GLY A 494 1.91 4.73 -13.35
C GLY A 494 2.27 6.14 -13.89
N VAL A 495 2.41 7.15 -13.03
CA VAL A 495 2.75 8.51 -13.48
C VAL A 495 4.18 8.54 -14.03
N THR A 496 4.31 9.01 -15.27
CA THR A 496 5.58 9.18 -15.98
C THR A 496 5.90 10.64 -16.30
N GLU A 497 4.88 11.50 -16.32
CA GLU A 497 5.03 12.93 -16.65
C GLU A 497 4.33 13.82 -15.60
N ILE A 498 5.08 14.75 -15.02
CA ILE A 498 4.58 15.85 -14.20
C ILE A 498 4.94 17.16 -14.88
N GLY A 499 3.93 17.93 -15.27
CA GLY A 499 4.09 19.17 -15.98
C GLY A 499 4.88 20.23 -15.20
N GLU A 500 5.52 21.12 -15.95
CA GLU A 500 6.11 22.34 -15.40
C GLU A 500 5.04 23.13 -14.64
N TYR A 501 5.44 23.76 -13.53
CA TYR A 501 4.56 24.54 -12.67
C TYR A 501 3.37 23.78 -12.03
N ALA A 502 3.34 22.43 -12.10
CA ALA A 502 2.16 21.66 -11.74
C ALA A 502 1.65 21.90 -10.31
N PHE A 503 2.54 22.09 -9.32
CA PHE A 503 2.20 22.26 -7.90
C PHE A 503 2.71 23.60 -7.32
N VAL A 504 2.89 24.62 -8.16
CA VAL A 504 3.31 25.95 -7.70
C VAL A 504 2.32 26.51 -6.69
N ASP A 505 2.81 27.05 -5.57
CA ASP A 505 2.00 27.67 -4.50
C ASP A 505 0.95 26.72 -3.89
N CYS A 506 1.21 25.40 -3.90
CA CYS A 506 0.54 24.42 -3.04
C CYS A 506 1.12 24.53 -1.61
N SER A 507 0.91 25.68 -0.97
CA SER A 507 1.64 26.06 0.25
C SER A 507 1.32 25.21 1.48
N SER A 508 0.17 24.51 1.52
CA SER A 508 -0.19 23.57 2.59
C SER A 508 0.28 22.13 2.35
N LEU A 509 0.86 21.82 1.19
CA LEU A 509 1.30 20.45 0.86
C LEU A 509 2.48 20.06 1.76
N THR A 510 2.32 19.02 2.57
CA THR A 510 3.31 18.61 3.58
C THR A 510 4.27 17.52 3.10
N GLU A 511 3.77 16.65 2.23
CA GLU A 511 4.48 15.50 1.67
C GLU A 511 4.01 15.23 0.24
N ILE A 512 4.90 14.68 -0.58
CA ILE A 512 4.55 14.10 -1.88
C ILE A 512 5.58 13.03 -2.23
N SER A 513 5.13 11.89 -2.74
CA SER A 513 6.00 10.84 -3.28
C SER A 513 6.02 10.94 -4.80
N ILE A 514 7.20 10.95 -5.40
CA ILE A 514 7.35 10.99 -6.86
C ILE A 514 7.48 9.56 -7.40
N PRO A 515 6.56 9.12 -8.28
CA PRO A 515 6.56 7.76 -8.82
C PRO A 515 7.79 7.43 -9.65
N THR A 516 8.21 6.16 -9.61
CA THR A 516 9.45 5.68 -10.26
C THR A 516 9.46 5.85 -11.79
N GLY A 517 8.31 6.04 -12.43
CA GLY A 517 8.21 6.36 -13.85
C GLY A 517 8.68 7.77 -14.22
N VAL A 518 8.80 8.69 -13.26
CA VAL A 518 9.14 10.10 -13.51
C VAL A 518 10.65 10.29 -13.71
N THR A 519 11.03 10.86 -14.85
CA THR A 519 12.44 11.09 -15.21
C THR A 519 12.91 12.53 -15.04
N LYS A 520 11.98 13.47 -14.82
CA LYS A 520 12.26 14.91 -14.72
C LYS A 520 11.35 15.58 -13.69
N ILE A 521 11.92 16.43 -12.85
CA ILE A 521 11.19 17.44 -12.09
C ILE A 521 11.27 18.75 -12.89
N GLY A 522 10.15 19.21 -13.42
CA GLY A 522 10.08 20.35 -14.33
C GLY A 522 10.41 21.71 -13.70
N GLU A 523 10.46 22.76 -14.54
CA GLU A 523 10.60 24.13 -14.08
C GLU A 523 9.50 24.46 -13.06
N ARG A 524 9.92 24.99 -11.90
CA ARG A 524 9.05 25.47 -10.80
C ARG A 524 8.01 24.46 -10.31
N THR A 525 8.14 23.15 -10.58
CA THR A 525 7.07 22.17 -10.29
C THR A 525 6.53 22.25 -8.86
N PHE A 526 7.38 22.46 -7.85
CA PHE A 526 7.02 22.61 -6.43
C PHE A 526 7.38 23.99 -5.85
N GLN A 527 7.50 25.03 -6.69
CA GLN A 527 7.85 26.36 -6.20
C GLN A 527 6.80 26.84 -5.18
N SER A 528 7.24 27.41 -4.06
CA SER A 528 6.39 27.94 -2.98
C SER A 528 5.52 26.90 -2.28
N CYS A 529 5.87 25.61 -2.32
CA CYS A 529 5.33 24.61 -1.39
C CYS A 529 5.93 24.79 0.02
N ALA A 530 5.55 25.88 0.69
CA ALA A 530 6.19 26.35 1.91
C ALA A 530 6.19 25.33 3.07
N ASN A 531 5.14 24.50 3.18
CA ASN A 531 5.02 23.47 4.21
C ASN A 531 5.54 22.09 3.80
N LEU A 532 6.11 21.93 2.59
CA LEU A 532 6.64 20.64 2.14
C LEU A 532 7.85 20.26 3.00
N THR A 533 7.67 19.25 3.84
CA THR A 533 8.68 18.82 4.82
C THR A 533 9.59 17.72 4.27
N SER A 534 9.05 16.88 3.40
CA SER A 534 9.71 15.71 2.82
C SER A 534 9.24 15.48 1.39
N ILE A 535 10.17 15.10 0.53
CA ILE A 535 9.88 14.61 -0.82
C ILE A 535 10.89 13.51 -1.17
N GLN A 536 10.40 12.41 -1.71
CA GLN A 536 11.24 11.33 -2.22
C GLN A 536 11.31 11.43 -3.75
N LEU A 537 12.53 11.60 -4.27
CA LEU A 537 12.80 11.54 -5.70
C LEU A 537 13.28 10.12 -6.06
N PRO A 538 12.70 9.47 -7.09
CA PRO A 538 13.15 8.16 -7.50
C PRO A 538 14.50 8.24 -8.22
N GLU A 539 15.25 7.14 -8.22
CA GLU A 539 16.55 7.04 -8.89
C GLU A 539 16.49 7.25 -10.41
N THR A 540 15.30 7.28 -10.99
CA THR A 540 15.04 7.54 -12.41
C THR A 540 15.06 9.03 -12.78
N VAL A 541 15.02 9.95 -11.81
CA VAL A 541 15.09 11.38 -12.09
C VAL A 541 16.50 11.77 -12.56
N THR A 542 16.57 12.31 -13.77
CA THR A 542 17.80 12.75 -14.43
C THR A 542 17.95 14.28 -14.47
N GLU A 543 16.86 15.02 -14.32
CA GLU A 543 16.83 16.49 -14.40
C GLU A 543 15.94 17.09 -13.30
N ILE A 544 16.47 18.10 -12.59
CA ILE A 544 15.74 18.97 -11.67
C ILE A 544 15.73 20.38 -12.25
N GLY A 545 14.56 20.88 -12.62
CA GLY A 545 14.39 22.13 -13.36
C GLY A 545 14.69 23.39 -12.56
N GLN A 546 14.77 24.52 -13.27
CA GLN A 546 14.95 25.84 -12.67
C GLN A 546 13.86 26.11 -11.61
N SER A 547 14.28 26.58 -10.44
CA SER A 547 13.39 26.93 -9.33
C SER A 547 12.42 25.81 -8.89
N ALA A 548 12.69 24.54 -9.19
CA ALA A 548 11.78 23.41 -8.93
C ALA A 548 11.24 23.35 -7.49
N PHE A 549 12.07 23.66 -6.49
CA PHE A 549 11.76 23.69 -5.06
C PHE A 549 12.02 25.07 -4.43
N ASN A 550 12.03 26.13 -5.24
CA ASN A 550 12.29 27.47 -4.72
C ASN A 550 11.18 27.88 -3.72
N TYR A 551 11.56 28.43 -2.57
CA TYR A 551 10.65 28.80 -1.46
C TYR A 551 9.94 27.61 -0.77
N CYS A 552 10.46 26.38 -0.88
CA CYS A 552 10.06 25.27 -0.01
C CYS A 552 10.71 25.40 1.38
N GLY A 553 10.23 26.36 2.19
CA GLY A 553 10.86 26.77 3.44
C GLY A 553 10.91 25.70 4.54
N SER A 554 10.03 24.69 4.52
CA SER A 554 10.00 23.60 5.50
C SER A 554 10.80 22.37 5.07
N LEU A 555 11.34 22.34 3.85
CA LEU A 555 12.04 21.18 3.30
C LEU A 555 13.43 21.07 3.93
N LYS A 556 13.60 20.12 4.86
CA LYS A 556 14.83 19.94 5.65
C LYS A 556 15.92 19.19 4.90
N GLU A 557 15.52 18.13 4.20
CA GLU A 557 16.41 17.23 3.50
C GLU A 557 15.73 16.78 2.20
N ILE A 558 16.53 16.64 1.14
CA ILE A 558 16.12 16.00 -0.11
C ILE A 558 17.29 15.17 -0.62
N ASN A 559 17.02 13.90 -0.90
CA ASN A 559 17.99 13.01 -1.52
C ASN A 559 17.98 13.27 -3.02
N ILE A 560 19.11 13.75 -3.55
CA ILE A 560 19.28 13.94 -4.99
C ILE A 560 19.68 12.59 -5.60
N PRO A 561 18.89 12.06 -6.56
CA PRO A 561 19.19 10.81 -7.24
C PRO A 561 20.56 10.78 -7.90
N LYS A 562 21.19 9.61 -7.94
CA LYS A 562 22.52 9.47 -8.60
C LYS A 562 22.44 9.71 -10.10
N ALA A 563 21.29 9.43 -10.70
CA ALA A 563 21.05 9.66 -12.12
C ALA A 563 20.85 11.15 -12.47
N ALA A 564 20.69 12.04 -11.48
CA ALA A 564 20.50 13.46 -11.72
C ALA A 564 21.78 14.06 -12.33
N THR A 565 21.70 14.48 -13.59
CA THR A 565 22.82 15.08 -14.34
C THR A 565 22.70 16.59 -14.49
N SER A 566 21.51 17.15 -14.22
CA SER A 566 21.20 18.57 -14.36
C SER A 566 20.36 19.07 -13.19
N ILE A 567 20.82 20.17 -12.57
CA ILE A 567 20.11 20.92 -11.53
C ILE A 567 20.04 22.39 -11.99
N GLY A 568 18.82 22.86 -12.21
CA GLY A 568 18.55 24.20 -12.71
C GLY A 568 18.84 25.29 -11.69
N SER A 569 19.06 26.51 -12.19
CA SER A 569 19.28 27.70 -11.36
C SER A 569 18.19 27.86 -10.30
N TYR A 570 18.59 28.20 -9.08
CA TYR A 570 17.68 28.42 -7.94
C TYR A 570 16.77 27.25 -7.59
N ALA A 571 17.06 26.02 -8.04
CA ALA A 571 16.23 24.84 -7.78
C ALA A 571 15.85 24.69 -6.30
N PHE A 572 16.73 25.03 -5.37
CA PHE A 572 16.53 24.93 -3.91
C PHE A 572 16.65 26.27 -3.18
N LYS A 573 16.52 27.41 -3.88
CA LYS A 573 16.68 28.74 -3.25
C LYS A 573 15.61 28.95 -2.19
N SER A 574 16.00 29.44 -1.01
CA SER A 574 15.11 29.71 0.14
C SER A 574 14.40 28.47 0.71
N SER A 575 14.99 27.29 0.52
CA SER A 575 14.70 26.08 1.31
C SER A 575 15.72 25.95 2.45
N ILE A 576 15.35 25.38 3.60
CA ILE A 576 16.26 25.13 4.75
C ILE A 576 17.19 23.91 4.54
N TYR A 577 17.54 23.63 3.29
CA TYR A 577 18.18 22.40 2.84
C TYR A 577 19.57 22.17 3.47
N ASN A 578 19.73 21.02 4.14
CA ASN A 578 21.04 20.45 4.49
C ASN A 578 21.39 19.32 3.52
N HIS A 579 22.47 19.48 2.76
CA HIS A 579 22.90 18.54 1.73
C HIS A 579 23.59 17.28 2.31
N ARG A 580 23.03 16.09 2.06
CA ARG A 580 23.72 14.79 2.22
C ARG A 580 23.97 14.13 0.85
N THR A 581 25.15 14.33 0.27
CA THR A 581 25.64 13.45 -0.80
C THR A 581 26.11 12.13 -0.22
N THR A 582 25.63 11.02 -0.80
CA THR A 582 26.36 9.75 -0.73
C THR A 582 27.64 9.90 -1.56
N LYS A 583 28.79 10.06 -0.90
CA LYS A 583 30.07 10.42 -1.52
C LYS A 583 30.45 9.50 -2.70
N THR A 584 30.72 10.10 -3.86
CA THR A 584 31.91 9.87 -4.70
C THR A 584 32.03 10.99 -5.76
N ASN A 585 32.98 11.91 -5.56
CA ASN A 585 33.68 12.74 -6.56
C ASN A 585 32.92 13.33 -7.79
N GLN A 586 31.75 13.93 -7.62
CA GLN A 586 31.32 15.02 -8.53
C GLN A 586 31.17 16.32 -7.76
N LYS A 587 32.15 17.21 -7.93
CA LYS A 587 32.01 18.63 -7.60
C LYS A 587 30.96 19.20 -8.55
N TYR A 588 29.72 19.32 -8.10
CA TYR A 588 28.80 20.25 -8.74
C TYR A 588 29.36 21.67 -8.54
N PRO A 589 29.48 22.49 -9.60
CA PRO A 589 29.92 23.86 -9.47
C PRO A 589 29.02 24.55 -8.45
N SER A 590 29.65 25.23 -7.49
CA SER A 590 29.05 26.03 -6.43
C SER A 590 27.71 26.64 -6.86
N VAL A 591 26.62 26.05 -6.37
CA VAL A 591 25.30 26.65 -6.45
C VAL A 591 25.37 27.88 -5.56
N ASN A 592 25.39 29.08 -6.16
CA ASN A 592 25.23 30.31 -5.40
C ASN A 592 23.88 30.23 -4.66
N LEU A 593 23.98 30.18 -3.33
CA LEU A 593 22.86 30.24 -2.39
C LEU A 593 22.16 31.60 -2.43
#